data_AF-A0AAU9L498-F1
#
_entry.id   AF-A0AAU9L498-F1
#
_cell.length_a   1.000
_cell.length_b   1.000
_cell.length_c   1.000
_cell.angle_alpha   90.00
_cell.angle_beta   90.00
_cell.angle_gamma   90.00
#
_symmetry.space_group_name_H-M   'P 1'
#
loop_
_entity.id
_entity.type
_entity.pdbx_description
1 polymer ?
#
loop_
_entity_poly.entity_id
_entity_poly.type
_entity_poly.pdbx_seq_one_letter_code
_entity_poly.pdbx_strand_id
1 'polypeptide(L)'
;MTVTSLDSESQLREMYPTSRDILNELHSEGAHVRHEVNATKLERYLFHNDGNDPVKFNRVVFNFPHYVAGGGVGNKDKCNKIHRHRQLLLNFFTSASQVLAHDGQIWVTLCAGQEETSLETKTRSAGDTWQIVHCAAAAKLLLQDAHDCPVDALADLGYYSVGYQSRDKAFWIGNGITNVFCHEATDHKPCFSIQWTRGISFWVTDEQLFTEDLLLDIIRKHFLIKTMTVSISLLDEYRCVKSGRKSVTYRFNILSFSLALFRDRVNTLVETHLDH
;
A
#
# COMPACT_ATOMS: atom_id res chain seq x y z
N MET A 1 6.61 -18.61 -15.83
CA MET A 1 5.72 -17.98 -14.82
C MET A 1 5.74 -18.81 -13.55
N THR A 2 5.64 -18.19 -12.37
CA THR A 2 5.50 -18.89 -11.08
C THR A 2 4.14 -18.54 -10.49
N VAL A 3 3.37 -19.55 -10.07
CA VAL A 3 2.04 -19.37 -9.47
C VAL A 3 2.04 -20.04 -8.11
N THR A 4 1.47 -19.35 -7.12
CA THR A 4 1.62 -19.75 -5.71
C THR A 4 0.30 -19.74 -4.97
N SER A 5 0.06 -20.73 -4.11
CA SER A 5 -1.06 -20.74 -3.16
C SER A 5 -0.58 -20.84 -1.72
N LEU A 6 -1.36 -20.30 -0.78
CA LEU A 6 -1.12 -20.50 0.66
C LEU A 6 -1.55 -21.91 1.10
N ASP A 7 -2.64 -22.42 0.54
CA ASP A 7 -3.14 -23.77 0.83
C ASP A 7 -2.23 -24.82 0.20
N SER A 8 -2.22 -26.02 0.79
CA SER A 8 -1.61 -27.20 0.17
C SER A 8 -2.38 -27.60 -1.09
N GLU A 9 -1.75 -28.39 -1.96
CA GLU A 9 -2.41 -28.90 -3.17
C GLU A 9 -3.67 -29.72 -2.81
N SER A 10 -3.60 -30.55 -1.76
CA SER A 10 -4.73 -31.36 -1.31
C SER A 10 -5.90 -30.52 -0.83
N GLN A 11 -5.64 -29.47 -0.04
CA GLN A 11 -6.66 -28.52 0.42
C GLN A 11 -7.29 -27.76 -0.75
N LEU A 12 -6.47 -27.33 -1.70
CA LEU A 12 -6.94 -26.61 -2.89
C LEU A 12 -7.86 -27.48 -3.77
N ARG A 13 -7.52 -28.78 -3.92
CA ARG A 13 -8.35 -29.77 -4.63
C ARG A 13 -9.66 -30.10 -3.91
N GLU A 14 -9.65 -30.09 -2.58
CA GLU A 14 -10.84 -30.31 -1.77
C GLU A 14 -11.80 -29.10 -1.84
N MET A 15 -11.26 -27.88 -1.77
CA MET A 15 -12.06 -26.67 -1.80
C MET A 15 -12.62 -26.37 -3.19
N TYR A 16 -11.83 -26.51 -4.24
CA TYR A 16 -12.21 -26.06 -5.59
C TYR A 16 -12.28 -27.24 -6.57
N PRO A 17 -13.48 -27.73 -6.93
CA PRO A 17 -13.63 -28.90 -7.80
C PRO A 17 -12.95 -28.78 -9.17
N THR A 18 -12.89 -27.57 -9.72
CA THR A 18 -12.26 -27.25 -11.02
C THR A 18 -10.74 -27.10 -10.94
N SER A 19 -10.16 -27.08 -9.74
CA SER A 19 -8.72 -26.86 -9.57
C SER A 19 -7.84 -27.89 -10.27
N ARG A 20 -8.32 -29.13 -10.42
CA ARG A 20 -7.55 -30.17 -11.10
C ARG A 20 -7.25 -29.80 -12.54
N ASP A 21 -8.24 -29.28 -13.25
CA ASP A 21 -8.10 -28.93 -14.66
C ASP A 21 -7.22 -27.70 -14.81
N ILE A 22 -7.41 -26.68 -13.95
CA ILE A 22 -6.57 -25.47 -13.90
C ILE A 22 -5.09 -25.82 -13.61
N LEU A 23 -4.83 -26.72 -12.66
CA LEU A 23 -3.46 -27.15 -12.35
C LEU A 23 -2.82 -27.89 -13.54
N ASN A 24 -3.57 -28.75 -14.21
CA ASN A 24 -3.09 -29.46 -15.40
C ASN A 24 -2.74 -28.48 -16.53
N GLU A 25 -3.59 -27.48 -16.78
CA GLU A 25 -3.37 -26.42 -17.76
C GLU A 25 -2.09 -25.65 -17.43
N LEU A 26 -1.95 -25.14 -16.19
CA LEU A 26 -0.76 -24.43 -15.72
C LEU A 26 0.53 -25.24 -15.92
N HIS A 27 0.51 -26.53 -15.58
CA HIS A 27 1.67 -27.40 -15.80
C HIS A 27 1.97 -27.62 -17.28
N SER A 28 0.95 -27.78 -18.12
CA SER A 28 1.12 -27.96 -19.56
C SER A 28 1.70 -26.71 -20.24
N GLU A 29 1.44 -25.52 -19.71
CA GLU A 29 2.00 -24.25 -20.16
C GLU A 29 3.40 -23.94 -19.55
N GLY A 30 3.95 -24.85 -18.74
CA GLY A 30 5.27 -24.66 -18.11
C GLY A 30 5.28 -23.70 -16.93
N ALA A 31 4.13 -23.46 -16.28
CA ALA A 31 4.08 -22.69 -15.05
C ALA A 31 4.69 -23.48 -13.88
N HIS A 32 5.47 -22.79 -13.05
CA HIS A 32 6.03 -23.33 -11.82
C HIS A 32 4.99 -23.17 -10.71
N VAL A 33 4.19 -24.20 -10.47
CA VAL A 33 3.18 -24.21 -9.41
C VAL A 33 3.82 -24.54 -8.07
N ARG A 34 3.60 -23.70 -7.06
CA ARG A 34 4.07 -23.92 -5.68
C ARG A 34 2.93 -23.73 -4.68
N HIS A 35 2.84 -24.65 -3.73
CA HIS A 35 1.84 -24.60 -2.67
C HIS A 35 2.51 -24.20 -1.35
N GLU A 36 1.70 -23.86 -0.34
CA GLU A 36 2.18 -23.49 1.00
C GLU A 36 3.12 -22.28 1.01
N VAL A 37 2.94 -21.37 0.05
CA VAL A 37 3.71 -20.14 -0.07
C VAL A 37 2.98 -19.01 0.65
N ASN A 38 3.60 -18.50 1.71
CA ASN A 38 3.11 -17.34 2.43
C ASN A 38 3.60 -16.05 1.76
N ALA A 39 2.68 -15.33 1.12
CA ALA A 39 2.96 -14.07 0.43
C ALA A 39 3.53 -12.96 1.35
N THR A 40 3.43 -13.11 2.68
CA THR A 40 4.05 -12.18 3.65
C THR A 40 5.49 -12.53 4.01
N LYS A 41 6.04 -13.60 3.42
CA LYS A 41 7.36 -14.17 3.72
C LYS A 41 8.05 -14.76 2.47
N LEU A 42 7.79 -14.18 1.30
CA LEU A 42 8.36 -14.54 -0.01
C LEU A 42 9.88 -14.65 0.01
N GLU A 43 10.58 -13.80 0.78
CA GLU A 43 12.05 -13.82 0.91
C GLU A 43 12.60 -15.13 1.48
N ARG A 44 11.77 -15.92 2.17
CA ARG A 44 12.15 -17.23 2.72
C ARG A 44 12.09 -18.34 1.69
N TYR A 45 11.42 -18.11 0.57
CA TYR A 45 11.26 -19.09 -0.48
C TYR A 45 12.35 -18.86 -1.51
N LEU A 46 13.17 -19.89 -1.72
CA LEU A 46 14.14 -19.89 -2.79
C LEU A 46 13.39 -20.06 -4.12
N PHE A 47 13.30 -18.97 -4.89
CA PHE A 47 12.91 -19.01 -6.29
C PHE A 47 14.20 -19.05 -7.10
N HIS A 48 14.42 -20.15 -7.82
CA HIS A 48 15.58 -20.30 -8.70
C HIS A 48 15.11 -20.42 -10.15
N ASN A 49 15.90 -19.87 -11.06
CA ASN A 49 15.78 -20.18 -12.48
C ASN A 49 16.42 -21.55 -12.75
N ASP A 50 16.24 -22.09 -13.95
CA ASP A 50 16.85 -23.36 -14.39
C ASP A 50 18.39 -23.39 -14.23
N GLY A 51 19.03 -22.21 -14.14
CA GLY A 51 20.47 -22.04 -13.87
C GLY A 51 20.88 -21.97 -12.39
N ASN A 52 19.98 -22.20 -11.43
CA ASN A 52 20.19 -22.07 -9.97
C ASN A 52 20.49 -20.65 -9.46
N ASP A 53 20.32 -19.61 -10.26
CA ASP A 53 20.43 -18.22 -9.80
C ASP A 53 19.14 -17.77 -9.08
N PRO A 54 19.24 -16.98 -7.99
CA PRO A 54 18.09 -16.39 -7.33
C PRO A 54 17.27 -15.53 -8.30
N VAL A 55 15.96 -15.80 -8.37
CA VAL A 55 15.06 -15.07 -9.26
C VAL A 55 14.59 -13.79 -8.62
N LYS A 56 14.70 -12.71 -9.38
CA LYS A 56 13.97 -11.47 -9.14
C LYS A 56 12.83 -11.35 -10.14
N PHE A 57 11.64 -11.02 -9.66
CA PHE A 57 10.46 -10.94 -10.50
C PHE A 57 10.31 -9.55 -11.11
N ASN A 58 10.05 -9.48 -12.42
CA ASN A 58 9.61 -8.24 -13.06
C ASN A 58 8.17 -7.87 -12.71
N ARG A 59 7.36 -8.85 -12.28
CA ARG A 59 5.98 -8.64 -11.84
C ARG A 59 5.59 -9.58 -10.73
N VAL A 60 5.02 -9.03 -9.65
CA VAL A 60 4.38 -9.79 -8.57
C VAL A 60 2.91 -9.36 -8.50
N VAL A 61 1.97 -10.30 -8.57
CA VAL A 61 0.53 -10.02 -8.57
C VAL A 61 -0.12 -10.60 -7.33
N PHE A 62 -0.90 -9.80 -6.60
CA PHE A 62 -1.69 -10.26 -5.46
C PHE A 62 -3.11 -9.69 -5.50
N ASN A 63 -4.04 -10.50 -6.01
CA ASN A 63 -5.42 -10.07 -6.22
C ASN A 63 -6.29 -10.36 -4.99
N PHE A 64 -7.06 -9.35 -4.58
CA PHE A 64 -8.04 -9.41 -3.50
C PHE A 64 -7.50 -10.02 -2.19
N PRO A 65 -6.36 -9.53 -1.68
CA PRO A 65 -5.75 -10.07 -0.47
C PRO A 65 -6.73 -9.99 0.70
N HIS A 66 -6.87 -11.06 1.48
CA HIS A 66 -7.83 -11.07 2.58
C HIS A 66 -7.24 -11.71 3.85
N TYR A 67 -7.43 -11.03 4.99
CA TYR A 67 -7.10 -11.60 6.29
C TYR A 67 -8.29 -12.41 6.83
N VAL A 68 -8.09 -13.71 7.02
CA VAL A 68 -9.02 -14.58 7.74
C VAL A 68 -8.49 -14.78 9.16
N ALA A 69 -9.29 -14.47 10.18
CA ALA A 69 -8.92 -14.85 11.56
C ALA A 69 -9.15 -16.36 11.71
N GLY A 70 -8.31 -17.04 12.51
CA GLY A 70 -8.35 -18.48 12.70
C GLY A 70 -9.78 -19.02 12.89
N GLY A 71 -10.18 -19.92 11.98
CA GLY A 71 -11.49 -20.58 11.96
C GLY A 71 -12.58 -19.73 11.33
N GLY A 72 -13.10 -20.17 10.17
CA GLY A 72 -14.21 -19.56 9.41
C GLY A 72 -15.56 -19.52 10.13
N VAL A 73 -15.59 -19.47 11.46
CA VAL A 73 -16.79 -19.26 12.26
C VAL A 73 -16.93 -17.77 12.48
N GLY A 74 -18.07 -17.23 12.06
CA GLY A 74 -18.41 -15.82 12.18
C GLY A 74 -18.34 -15.39 13.64
N ASN A 75 -17.20 -14.83 14.03
CA ASN A 75 -17.09 -14.16 15.30
C ASN A 75 -17.86 -12.84 15.14
N LYS A 76 -19.03 -12.78 15.78
CA LYS A 76 -19.99 -11.68 15.70
C LYS A 76 -19.50 -10.40 16.39
N ASP A 77 -18.31 -10.44 16.99
CA ASP A 77 -17.64 -9.29 17.58
C ASP A 77 -16.96 -8.45 16.49
N LYS A 78 -17.81 -7.74 15.74
CA LYS A 78 -17.47 -6.83 14.64
C LYS A 78 -16.85 -5.53 15.17
N CYS A 79 -15.56 -5.57 15.48
CA CYS A 79 -14.71 -4.39 15.29
C CYS A 79 -13.93 -4.60 13.99
N ASN A 80 -14.05 -3.65 13.05
CA ASN A 80 -13.40 -3.68 11.74
C ASN A 80 -11.95 -4.20 11.84
N LYS A 81 -11.67 -5.37 11.23
CA LYS A 81 -10.32 -5.97 11.16
C LYS A 81 -9.39 -5.20 10.22
N ILE A 82 -9.65 -3.91 10.01
CA ILE A 82 -8.93 -3.09 9.06
C ILE A 82 -7.44 -3.01 9.37
N HIS A 83 -7.09 -2.96 10.66
CA HIS A 83 -5.72 -3.05 11.12
C HIS A 83 -5.03 -4.36 10.69
N ARG A 84 -5.76 -5.49 10.59
CA ARG A 84 -5.21 -6.77 10.11
C ARG A 84 -5.02 -6.79 8.61
N HIS A 85 -5.93 -6.19 7.84
CA HIS A 85 -5.75 -6.04 6.40
C HIS A 85 -4.57 -5.12 6.07
N ARG A 86 -4.43 -4.00 6.81
CA ARG A 86 -3.24 -3.13 6.75
C ARG A 86 -1.96 -3.89 7.10
N GLN A 87 -1.97 -4.70 8.15
CA GLN A 87 -0.82 -5.52 8.52
C GLN A 87 -0.48 -6.56 7.45
N LEU A 88 -1.48 -7.19 6.83
CA LEU A 88 -1.29 -8.13 5.72
C LEU A 88 -0.60 -7.44 4.54
N LEU A 89 -1.11 -6.28 4.12
CA LEU A 89 -0.51 -5.48 3.05
C LEU A 89 0.91 -5.03 3.41
N LEU A 90 1.13 -4.50 4.61
CA LEU A 90 2.45 -4.07 5.07
C LEU A 90 3.48 -5.21 4.99
N ASN A 91 3.13 -6.39 5.52
CA ASN A 91 4.02 -7.54 5.49
C ASN A 91 4.21 -8.06 4.06
N PHE A 92 3.15 -8.09 3.25
CA PHE A 92 3.24 -8.46 1.83
C PHE A 92 4.18 -7.53 1.07
N PHE A 93 4.00 -6.21 1.13
CA PHE A 93 4.85 -5.26 0.40
C PHE A 93 6.31 -5.33 0.86
N THR A 94 6.54 -5.46 2.18
CA THR A 94 7.90 -5.62 2.74
C THR A 94 8.59 -6.88 2.23
N SER A 95 7.83 -7.94 2.01
CA SER A 95 8.33 -9.21 1.53
C SER A 95 8.48 -9.25 0.00
N ALA A 96 7.47 -8.78 -0.73
CA ALA A 96 7.45 -8.71 -2.18
C ALA A 96 8.55 -7.81 -2.74
N SER A 97 8.85 -6.68 -2.09
CA SER A 97 9.95 -5.79 -2.51
C SER A 97 11.32 -6.46 -2.45
N GLN A 98 11.51 -7.49 -1.61
CA GLN A 98 12.75 -8.24 -1.52
C GLN A 98 12.93 -9.26 -2.64
N VAL A 99 11.86 -9.67 -3.32
CA VAL A 99 11.92 -10.59 -4.46
C VAL A 99 11.67 -9.88 -5.80
N LEU A 100 11.43 -8.56 -5.77
CA LEU A 100 11.21 -7.75 -6.96
C LEU A 100 12.52 -7.37 -7.64
N ALA A 101 12.52 -7.33 -8.97
CA ALA A 101 13.60 -6.75 -9.77
C ALA A 101 13.62 -5.23 -9.62
N HIS A 102 14.75 -4.60 -9.96
CA HIS A 102 14.93 -3.15 -9.86
C HIS A 102 13.80 -2.36 -10.56
N ASP A 103 13.48 -2.73 -11.80
CA ASP A 103 12.40 -2.12 -12.59
C ASP A 103 11.10 -2.96 -12.54
N GLY A 104 10.97 -3.82 -11.53
CA GLY A 104 9.81 -4.68 -11.37
C GLY A 104 8.59 -3.92 -10.82
N GLN A 105 7.42 -4.54 -11.00
CA GLN A 105 6.14 -3.99 -10.55
C GLN A 105 5.41 -4.95 -9.61
N ILE A 106 4.76 -4.39 -8.58
CA ILE A 106 3.84 -5.13 -7.71
C ILE A 106 2.42 -4.67 -8.01
N TRP A 107 1.56 -5.60 -8.39
CA TRP A 107 0.17 -5.36 -8.77
C TRP A 107 -0.73 -5.88 -7.65
N VAL A 108 -1.52 -5.02 -7.04
CA VAL A 108 -2.45 -5.40 -5.98
C VAL A 108 -3.84 -4.91 -6.30
N THR A 109 -4.80 -5.83 -6.35
CA THR A 109 -6.20 -5.52 -6.65
C THR A 109 -7.02 -5.50 -5.37
N LEU A 110 -7.73 -4.40 -5.11
CA LEU A 110 -8.64 -4.25 -3.98
C LEU A 110 -10.10 -4.11 -4.46
N CYS A 111 -11.06 -4.51 -3.63
CA CYS A 111 -12.49 -4.28 -3.91
C CYS A 111 -12.85 -2.80 -3.72
N ALA A 112 -13.89 -2.34 -4.42
CA ALA A 112 -14.40 -0.98 -4.27
C ALA A 112 -14.65 -0.55 -2.80
N GLY A 113 -14.22 0.66 -2.48
CA GLY A 113 -14.27 1.30 -1.17
C GLY A 113 -13.14 0.88 -0.22
N GLN A 114 -12.16 0.08 -0.67
CA GLN A 114 -11.03 -0.34 0.17
C GLN A 114 -9.81 0.57 0.02
N GLU A 115 -9.73 1.38 -1.01
CA GLU A 115 -8.59 2.26 -1.28
C GLU A 115 -8.93 3.75 -1.20
N GLU A 116 -7.94 4.61 -1.50
CA GLU A 116 -7.98 6.06 -1.29
C GLU A 116 -7.60 6.85 -2.56
N THR A 117 -7.42 6.18 -3.71
CA THR A 117 -7.02 6.86 -4.94
C THR A 117 -8.18 7.67 -5.53
N SER A 118 -7.88 8.60 -6.44
CA SER A 118 -8.90 9.40 -7.13
C SER A 118 -9.84 8.59 -8.03
N LEU A 119 -9.51 7.31 -8.29
CA LEU A 119 -10.36 6.39 -9.04
C LEU A 119 -11.47 5.79 -8.17
N GLU A 120 -11.35 5.88 -6.85
CA GLU A 120 -12.34 5.34 -5.93
C GLU A 120 -13.64 6.16 -5.97
N THR A 121 -14.73 5.50 -6.37
CA THR A 121 -16.06 6.11 -6.43
C THR A 121 -16.79 6.04 -5.10
N LYS A 122 -16.43 5.10 -4.20
CA LYS A 122 -17.06 4.93 -2.89
C LYS A 122 -16.23 5.61 -1.80
N THR A 123 -16.62 6.82 -1.42
CA THR A 123 -15.96 7.55 -0.32
C THR A 123 -16.19 6.87 1.03
N ARG A 124 -15.11 6.50 1.72
CA ARG A 124 -15.11 6.09 3.13
C ARG A 124 -14.24 7.03 3.95
N SER A 125 -14.47 7.07 5.27
CA SER A 125 -13.54 7.72 6.19
C SER A 125 -12.15 7.10 6.04
N ALA A 126 -11.08 7.90 6.04
CA ALA A 126 -9.70 7.40 5.90
C ALA A 126 -9.32 6.35 6.97
N GLY A 127 -9.95 6.40 8.15
CA GLY A 127 -9.81 5.38 9.19
C GLY A 127 -10.36 4.00 8.80
N ASP A 128 -11.25 3.94 7.82
CA ASP A 128 -11.99 2.77 7.34
C ASP A 128 -11.54 2.28 5.94
N THR A 129 -10.41 2.77 5.43
CA THR A 129 -9.75 2.29 4.20
C THR A 129 -8.53 1.40 4.52
N TRP A 130 -8.05 0.65 3.54
CA TRP A 130 -6.88 -0.22 3.71
C TRP A 130 -5.56 0.54 3.60
N GLN A 131 -5.59 1.83 3.24
CA GLN A 131 -4.41 2.70 3.20
C GLN A 131 -3.26 2.04 2.41
N ILE A 132 -3.58 1.45 1.26
CA ILE A 132 -2.65 0.61 0.49
C ILE A 132 -1.38 1.36 0.09
N VAL A 133 -1.52 2.64 -0.31
CA VAL A 133 -0.39 3.50 -0.65
C VAL A 133 0.53 3.71 0.55
N HIS A 134 -0.03 3.92 1.75
CA HIS A 134 0.78 4.04 2.97
C HIS A 134 1.46 2.73 3.38
N CYS A 135 0.79 1.59 3.19
CA CYS A 135 1.38 0.27 3.43
C CYS A 135 2.54 -0.01 2.46
N ALA A 136 2.39 0.32 1.18
CA ALA A 136 3.43 0.19 0.17
C ALA A 136 4.60 1.17 0.43
N ALA A 137 4.29 2.41 0.84
CA ALA A 137 5.31 3.41 1.13
C ALA A 137 6.25 3.00 2.27
N ALA A 138 5.75 2.29 3.28
CA ALA A 138 6.58 1.73 4.36
C ALA A 138 7.61 0.71 3.85
N ALA A 139 7.35 0.07 2.71
CA ALA A 139 8.28 -0.82 2.01
C ALA A 139 9.12 -0.12 0.93
N LYS A 140 9.16 1.24 0.93
CA LYS A 140 9.83 2.07 -0.09
C LYS A 140 9.34 1.80 -1.52
N LEU A 141 8.02 1.69 -1.66
CA LEU A 141 7.36 1.55 -2.94
C LEU A 141 6.51 2.79 -3.24
N LEU A 142 6.41 3.12 -4.52
CA LEU A 142 5.62 4.23 -5.05
C LEU A 142 4.42 3.71 -5.82
N LEU A 143 3.27 4.38 -5.73
CA LEU A 143 2.13 4.10 -6.60
C LEU A 143 2.48 4.63 -8.00
N GLN A 144 2.83 3.73 -8.92
CA GLN A 144 3.18 4.06 -10.28
C GLN A 144 1.93 4.33 -11.12
N ASP A 145 0.94 3.44 -11.01
CA ASP A 145 -0.30 3.50 -11.76
C ASP A 145 -1.46 2.91 -10.95
N ALA A 146 -2.69 3.25 -11.33
CA ALA A 146 -3.90 2.65 -10.80
C ALA A 146 -4.95 2.63 -11.91
N HIS A 147 -5.68 1.52 -12.03
CA HIS A 147 -6.69 1.35 -13.07
C HIS A 147 -7.78 0.39 -12.61
N ASP A 148 -8.96 0.47 -13.25
CA ASP A 148 -10.05 -0.46 -13.00
C ASP A 148 -9.57 -1.91 -13.23
N CYS A 149 -9.98 -2.80 -12.34
CA CYS A 149 -9.78 -4.23 -12.51
C CYS A 149 -10.64 -4.69 -13.69
N PRO A 150 -10.05 -5.36 -14.70
CA PRO A 150 -10.78 -5.79 -15.90
C PRO A 150 -11.61 -7.04 -15.60
N VAL A 151 -12.60 -6.91 -14.72
CA VAL A 151 -13.42 -8.02 -14.19
C VAL A 151 -14.10 -8.80 -15.32
N ASP A 152 -14.67 -8.10 -16.30
CA ASP A 152 -15.38 -8.75 -17.42
C ASP A 152 -14.40 -9.53 -18.30
N ALA A 153 -13.24 -8.95 -18.63
CA ALA A 153 -12.22 -9.64 -19.41
C ALA A 153 -11.62 -10.84 -18.66
N LEU A 154 -11.47 -10.75 -17.33
CA LEU A 154 -11.07 -11.89 -16.51
C LEU A 154 -12.14 -12.97 -16.52
N ALA A 155 -13.42 -12.61 -16.44
CA ALA A 155 -14.53 -13.55 -16.50
C ALA A 155 -14.62 -14.27 -17.87
N ASP A 156 -14.38 -13.56 -18.97
CA ASP A 156 -14.30 -14.13 -20.32
C ASP A 156 -13.14 -15.15 -20.44
N LEU A 157 -12.08 -14.98 -19.65
CA LEU A 157 -10.96 -15.92 -19.52
C LEU A 157 -11.20 -17.02 -18.46
N GLY A 158 -12.40 -17.09 -17.88
CA GLY A 158 -12.78 -18.14 -16.93
C GLY A 158 -12.49 -17.81 -15.47
N TYR A 159 -12.10 -16.58 -15.12
CA TYR A 159 -11.99 -16.17 -13.72
C TYR A 159 -13.39 -16.01 -13.09
N TYR A 160 -13.59 -16.64 -11.93
CA TYR A 160 -14.78 -16.41 -11.12
C TYR A 160 -14.42 -16.30 -9.65
N SER A 161 -15.05 -15.33 -8.97
CA SER A 161 -14.86 -15.11 -7.54
C SER A 161 -15.58 -16.19 -6.73
N VAL A 162 -14.86 -16.78 -5.77
CA VAL A 162 -15.39 -17.80 -4.85
C VAL A 162 -15.19 -17.33 -3.41
N GLY A 163 -16.20 -17.55 -2.57
CA GLY A 163 -16.10 -17.30 -1.14
C GLY A 163 -15.17 -18.30 -0.45
N TYR A 164 -14.67 -17.95 0.73
CA TYR A 164 -13.83 -18.83 1.54
C TYR A 164 -14.53 -20.18 1.82
N GLN A 165 -13.83 -21.30 1.57
CA GLN A 165 -14.30 -22.67 1.79
C GLN A 165 -15.60 -23.02 1.05
N SER A 166 -15.77 -22.57 -0.20
CA SER A 166 -16.91 -22.95 -1.04
C SER A 166 -18.27 -22.61 -0.45
N ARG A 167 -18.31 -21.64 0.47
CA ARG A 167 -19.56 -20.97 0.82
C ARG A 167 -19.97 -20.18 -0.41
N ASP A 168 -21.11 -20.52 -0.99
CA ASP A 168 -21.66 -20.03 -2.28
C ASP A 168 -21.76 -18.50 -2.46
N LYS A 169 -21.33 -17.70 -1.48
CA LYS A 169 -21.32 -16.25 -1.58
C LYS A 169 -19.94 -15.75 -2.00
N ALA A 170 -19.76 -15.58 -3.30
CA ALA A 170 -18.66 -14.82 -3.88
C ALA A 170 -18.51 -13.44 -3.22
N PHE A 171 -17.27 -12.96 -3.09
CA PHE A 171 -17.05 -11.58 -2.69
C PHE A 171 -17.22 -10.65 -3.90
N TRP A 172 -17.64 -9.42 -3.64
CA TRP A 172 -17.94 -8.45 -4.70
C TRP A 172 -16.64 -7.94 -5.33
N ILE A 173 -16.46 -8.21 -6.62
CA ILE A 173 -15.28 -7.80 -7.41
C ILE A 173 -15.55 -6.59 -8.30
N GLY A 174 -16.82 -6.20 -8.48
CA GLY A 174 -17.20 -5.06 -9.30
C GLY A 174 -16.52 -3.77 -8.86
N ASN A 175 -16.10 -2.95 -9.83
CA ASN A 175 -15.36 -1.70 -9.61
C ASN A 175 -14.13 -1.87 -8.69
N GLY A 176 -13.53 -3.06 -8.66
CA GLY A 176 -12.25 -3.26 -8.01
C GLY A 176 -11.16 -2.48 -8.72
N ILE A 177 -10.14 -2.03 -8.01
CA ILE A 177 -9.07 -1.22 -8.56
C ILE A 177 -7.75 -1.97 -8.40
N THR A 178 -6.98 -2.02 -9.48
CA THR A 178 -5.64 -2.60 -9.52
C THR A 178 -4.62 -1.48 -9.34
N ASN A 179 -3.82 -1.57 -8.29
CA ASN A 179 -2.76 -0.63 -7.98
C ASN A 179 -1.42 -1.22 -8.41
N VAL A 180 -0.64 -0.44 -9.15
CA VAL A 180 0.68 -0.83 -9.64
C VAL A 180 1.73 -0.05 -8.87
N PHE A 181 2.61 -0.76 -8.19
CA PHE A 181 3.69 -0.19 -7.40
C PHE A 181 5.06 -0.52 -7.97
N CYS A 182 6.00 0.42 -7.87
CA CYS A 182 7.40 0.23 -8.24
C CYS A 182 8.33 0.65 -7.10
N HIS A 183 9.62 0.35 -7.21
CA HIS A 183 10.62 0.90 -6.31
C HIS A 183 10.72 2.43 -6.42
N GLU A 184 11.25 3.07 -5.39
CA GLU A 184 11.71 4.47 -5.48
C GLU A 184 12.68 4.61 -6.65
N ALA A 185 12.38 5.53 -7.56
CA ALA A 185 13.22 5.81 -8.72
C ALA A 185 13.46 7.32 -8.83
N THR A 186 14.71 7.71 -9.09
CA THR A 186 15.06 9.11 -9.38
C THR A 186 14.74 9.51 -10.83
N ASP A 187 14.65 8.52 -11.73
CA ASP A 187 14.69 8.74 -13.18
C ASP A 187 13.31 8.56 -13.84
N HIS A 188 12.34 8.02 -13.11
CA HIS A 188 10.97 7.82 -13.57
C HIS A 188 10.00 8.51 -12.62
N LYS A 189 9.17 9.40 -13.17
CA LYS A 189 8.13 10.09 -12.40
C LYS A 189 6.86 9.21 -12.41
N PRO A 190 6.41 8.66 -11.27
CA PRO A 190 5.14 7.96 -11.20
C PRO A 190 3.98 8.91 -11.51
N CYS A 191 2.88 8.36 -12.04
CA CYS A 191 1.70 9.12 -12.39
C CYS A 191 0.98 9.68 -11.17
N PHE A 192 1.14 9.03 -10.01
CA PHE A 192 0.50 9.42 -8.76
C PHE A 192 1.51 9.98 -7.77
N SER A 193 1.27 11.20 -7.30
CA SER A 193 2.04 11.76 -6.17
C SER A 193 1.57 11.14 -4.87
N ILE A 194 2.50 10.72 -4.02
CA ILE A 194 2.16 10.39 -2.64
C ILE A 194 2.02 11.70 -1.87
N GLN A 195 0.85 11.90 -1.27
CA GLN A 195 0.59 13.01 -0.37
C GLN A 195 0.68 12.54 1.09
N TRP A 196 1.37 13.32 1.91
CA TRP A 196 1.37 13.16 3.36
C TRP A 196 0.99 14.48 4.03
N THR A 197 0.09 14.40 5.00
CA THR A 197 -0.39 15.58 5.73
C THR A 197 -0.11 15.45 7.22
N ARG A 198 0.46 16.48 7.85
CA ARG A 198 0.74 16.52 9.30
C ARG A 198 0.39 17.88 9.90
N GLY A 199 -0.33 17.88 11.02
CA GLY A 199 -0.49 19.07 11.86
C GLY A 199 0.70 19.24 12.80
N ILE A 200 1.28 20.43 12.87
CA ILE A 200 2.40 20.79 13.74
C ILE A 200 2.02 22.03 14.52
N SER A 201 2.12 21.95 15.85
CA SER A 201 1.86 23.07 16.76
C SER A 201 3.14 23.49 17.43
N PHE A 202 3.42 24.79 17.46
CA PHE A 202 4.58 25.34 18.16
C PHE A 202 4.28 26.73 18.72
N TRP A 203 5.04 27.10 19.75
CA TRP A 203 4.96 28.43 20.36
C TRP A 203 5.80 29.42 19.58
N VAL A 204 5.21 30.57 19.24
CA VAL A 204 5.93 31.68 18.62
C VAL A 204 6.77 32.36 19.71
N THR A 205 8.08 32.44 19.48
CA THR A 205 9.04 33.06 20.40
C THR A 205 9.08 34.58 20.23
N ASP A 206 9.09 35.05 18.99
CA ASP A 206 9.04 36.47 18.62
C ASP A 206 7.96 36.69 17.56
N GLU A 207 6.87 37.34 17.96
CA GLU A 207 5.73 37.61 17.07
C GLU A 207 6.01 38.70 16.03
N GLN A 208 7.04 39.54 16.21
CA GLN A 208 7.41 40.56 15.23
C GLN A 208 8.30 39.98 14.12
N LEU A 209 9.13 38.98 14.46
CA LEU A 209 10.00 38.31 13.50
C LEU A 209 9.30 37.15 12.78
N PHE A 210 8.32 36.51 13.41
CA PHE A 210 7.63 35.38 12.82
C PHE A 210 6.74 35.80 11.64
N THR A 211 7.06 35.27 10.47
CA THR A 211 6.24 35.39 9.25
C THR A 211 6.08 34.02 8.61
N GLU A 212 4.99 33.85 7.86
CA GLU A 212 4.75 32.60 7.13
C GLU A 212 5.83 32.36 6.05
N ASP A 213 6.36 33.43 5.45
CA ASP A 213 7.48 33.36 4.51
C ASP A 213 8.76 32.80 5.17
N LEU A 214 9.07 33.24 6.39
CA LEU A 214 10.23 32.71 7.13
C LEU A 214 10.05 31.22 7.43
N LEU A 215 8.85 30.80 7.81
CA LEU A 215 8.51 29.40 8.04
C LEU A 215 8.66 28.58 6.74
N LEU A 216 8.14 29.10 5.62
CA LEU A 216 8.28 28.49 4.30
C LEU A 216 9.74 28.37 3.88
N ASP A 217 10.58 29.36 4.16
CA ASP A 217 12.00 29.36 3.83
C ASP A 217 12.77 28.32 4.64
N ILE A 218 12.45 28.16 5.92
CA ILE A 218 13.00 27.09 6.76
C ILE A 218 12.60 25.73 6.17
N ILE A 219 11.31 25.53 5.89
CA ILE A 219 10.80 24.29 5.30
C ILE A 219 11.52 23.99 3.97
N ARG A 220 11.63 24.96 3.08
CA ARG A 220 12.31 24.79 1.78
C ARG A 220 13.78 24.42 1.94
N LYS A 221 14.49 24.95 2.93
CA LYS A 221 15.90 24.58 3.20
C LYS A 221 16.06 23.14 3.67
N HIS A 222 15.08 22.60 4.39
CA HIS A 222 15.20 21.29 5.03
C HIS A 222 14.55 20.14 4.25
N PHE A 223 13.56 20.42 3.41
CA PHE A 223 12.99 19.43 2.51
C PHE A 223 13.79 19.36 1.20
N LEU A 224 13.99 18.15 0.68
CA LEU A 224 14.63 17.94 -0.62
C LEU A 224 13.71 18.45 -1.75
N ILE A 225 13.79 19.73 -2.08
CA ILE A 225 12.94 20.38 -3.10
C ILE A 225 13.02 19.67 -4.46
N LYS A 226 14.14 19.00 -4.75
CA LYS A 226 14.32 18.22 -5.98
C LYS A 226 13.38 17.02 -6.08
N THR A 227 12.91 16.47 -4.97
CA THR A 227 12.09 15.25 -4.92
C THR A 227 10.71 15.48 -4.31
N MET A 228 10.56 16.56 -3.53
CA MET A 228 9.34 16.85 -2.77
C MET A 228 8.89 18.31 -2.90
N THR A 229 7.58 18.53 -2.81
CA THR A 229 6.97 19.86 -2.66
C THR A 229 6.27 19.90 -1.31
N VAL A 230 6.43 21.02 -0.58
CA VAL A 230 5.74 21.23 0.70
C VAL A 230 4.91 22.50 0.62
N SER A 231 3.66 22.41 1.03
CA SER A 231 2.81 23.57 1.29
C SER A 231 2.31 23.54 2.73
N ILE A 232 2.04 24.72 3.29
CA ILE A 232 1.48 24.86 4.63
C ILE A 232 0.15 25.61 4.59
N SER A 233 -0.70 25.35 5.57
CA SER A 233 -1.91 26.12 5.82
C SER A 233 -2.13 26.26 7.32
N LEU A 234 -2.36 27.47 7.80
CA LEU A 234 -2.71 27.72 9.19
C LEU A 234 -4.04 27.03 9.54
N LEU A 235 -4.04 26.23 10.60
CA LEU A 235 -5.22 25.54 11.12
C LEU A 235 -5.82 26.24 12.33
N ASP A 236 -4.96 26.67 13.25
CA ASP A 236 -5.40 27.21 14.53
C ASP A 236 -4.36 28.18 15.10
N GLU A 237 -4.85 29.17 15.83
CA GLU A 237 -4.04 30.07 16.64
C GLU A 237 -4.58 30.11 18.05
N TYR A 238 -3.70 29.86 19.02
CA TYR A 238 -4.04 29.86 20.42
C TYR A 238 -3.18 30.87 21.18
N ARG A 239 -3.80 31.66 22.06
CA ARG A 239 -3.07 32.54 22.98
C ARG A 239 -3.29 32.08 24.41
N CYS A 240 -2.19 31.79 25.11
CA CYS A 240 -2.24 31.38 26.50
C CYS A 240 -2.62 32.55 27.40
N VAL A 241 -3.74 32.42 28.12
CA VAL A 241 -4.22 33.45 29.05
C VAL A 241 -3.23 33.71 30.20
N LYS A 242 -2.48 32.69 30.63
CA LYS A 242 -1.56 32.80 31.78
C LYS A 242 -0.20 33.41 31.42
N SER A 243 0.36 32.99 30.28
CA SER A 243 1.72 33.38 29.88
C SER A 243 1.76 34.43 28.76
N GLY A 244 0.62 34.77 28.16
CA GLY A 244 0.53 35.68 27.01
C GLY A 244 1.08 35.11 25.69
N ARG A 245 1.77 33.96 25.74
CA ARG A 245 2.44 33.35 24.57
C ARG A 245 1.42 32.96 23.49
N LYS A 246 1.80 33.17 22.23
CA LYS A 246 1.08 32.71 21.04
C LYS A 246 1.58 31.32 20.63
N SER A 247 0.65 30.42 20.36
CA SER A 247 0.87 29.12 19.73
C SER A 247 0.15 29.13 18.39
N VAL A 248 0.78 28.56 17.37
CA VAL A 248 0.21 28.41 16.04
C VAL A 248 0.23 26.94 15.66
N THR A 249 -0.79 26.49 14.95
CA THR A 249 -0.87 25.13 14.40
C THR A 249 -0.96 25.21 12.89
N TYR A 250 0.04 24.68 12.20
CA TYR A 250 0.07 24.60 10.74
C TYR A 250 -0.14 23.17 10.28
N ARG A 251 -0.88 23.00 9.18
CA ARG A 251 -0.94 21.75 8.43
C ARG A 251 0.10 21.79 7.33
N PHE A 252 0.96 20.81 7.31
CA PHE A 252 1.96 20.58 6.29
C PHE A 252 1.39 19.56 5.30
N ASN A 253 1.39 19.89 4.01
CA ASN A 253 1.09 18.96 2.94
C ASN A 253 2.38 18.73 2.16
N ILE A 254 2.88 17.50 2.21
CA ILE A 254 4.12 17.08 1.58
C ILE A 254 3.75 16.18 0.42
N LEU A 255 4.16 16.55 -0.78
CA LEU A 255 3.98 15.79 -2.01
C LEU A 255 5.33 15.28 -2.46
N SER A 256 5.39 14.01 -2.86
CA SER A 256 6.60 13.40 -3.39
C SER A 256 6.28 12.57 -4.62
N PHE A 257 7.16 12.65 -5.61
CA PHE A 257 7.07 11.85 -6.83
C PHE A 257 8.13 10.75 -6.87
N SER A 258 9.30 10.92 -6.25
CA SER A 258 10.38 9.91 -6.36
C SER A 258 10.68 9.19 -5.04
N LEU A 259 10.06 9.62 -3.94
CA LEU A 259 10.31 9.09 -2.60
C LEU A 259 9.01 8.72 -1.90
N ALA A 260 8.96 7.51 -1.36
CA ALA A 260 7.86 7.00 -0.59
C ALA A 260 7.73 7.79 0.72
N LEU A 261 6.56 8.39 0.95
CA LEU A 261 6.27 9.10 2.19
C LEU A 261 5.52 8.17 3.16
N PHE A 262 6.20 7.79 4.23
CA PHE A 262 5.62 7.07 5.35
C PHE A 262 5.97 7.76 6.66
N ARG A 263 5.20 7.45 7.71
CA ARG A 263 5.23 8.15 9.01
C ARG A 263 6.65 8.38 9.53
N ASP A 264 7.46 7.33 9.63
CA ASP A 264 8.79 7.44 10.23
C ASP A 264 9.72 8.31 9.40
N ARG A 265 9.69 8.20 8.06
CA ARG A 265 10.48 9.07 7.19
C ARG A 265 10.08 10.53 7.35
N VAL A 266 8.78 10.82 7.36
CA VAL A 266 8.30 12.20 7.54
C VAL A 266 8.60 12.70 8.94
N ASN A 267 8.50 11.85 9.96
CA ASN A 267 8.87 12.20 11.33
C ASN A 267 10.34 12.57 11.40
N THR A 268 11.25 11.77 10.85
CA THR A 268 12.66 12.12 10.78
C THR A 268 12.89 13.45 10.04
N LEU A 269 12.24 13.65 8.88
CA LEU A 269 12.37 14.92 8.15
C LEU A 269 11.90 16.14 8.95
N VAL A 270 10.87 15.98 9.79
CA VAL A 270 10.29 17.05 10.60
C VAL A 270 11.04 17.25 11.92
N GLU A 271 11.35 16.18 12.64
CA GLU A 271 11.95 16.19 13.99
C GLU A 271 13.41 16.61 13.97
N THR A 272 14.20 16.17 12.98
CA THR A 272 15.61 16.59 12.85
C THR A 272 15.76 18.11 12.66
N HIS A 273 14.68 18.85 12.41
CA HIS A 273 14.76 20.23 11.93
C HIS A 273 13.83 21.22 12.63
N LEU A 274 13.01 20.80 13.60
CA LEU A 274 12.22 21.70 14.45
C LEU A 274 12.83 21.89 15.86
N ASP A 275 13.89 21.15 16.19
CA ASP A 275 14.62 21.26 17.46
C ASP A 275 15.85 22.20 17.38
N HIS A 276 15.99 22.96 16.28
CA HIS A 276 17.03 23.97 16.05
C HIS A 276 16.41 25.34 15.75
#